data_AF-A0A3S4ISZ0-F1
#
_entry.id   AF-A0A3S4ISZ0-F1
#
_cell.length_a   1.000
_cell.length_b   1.000
_cell.length_c   1.000
_cell.angle_alpha   90.00
_cell.angle_beta   90.00
_cell.angle_gamma   90.00
#
_symmetry.space_group_name_H-M   'P 1'
#
loop_
_entity.id
_entity.type
_entity.pdbx_description
1 polymer ?
#
loop_
_entity_poly.entity_id
_entity_poly.type
_entity_poly.pdbx_seq_one_letter_code
_entity_poly.pdbx_strand_id
1 'polypeptide(L)' 'MQQEPLFSGKPQLRVHPDDLQRVEEMLGATLSLHGWRLRGDPTLHHGGCKVSADEGDLDASVATRWQELCRLAAPGVL' A
#
# COMPACT_ATOMS: atom_id res chain seq x y z
N MET A 1 -19.58 16.48 6.33
CA MET A 1 -18.49 16.33 5.34
C MET A 1 -18.30 14.83 5.11
N GLN A 2 -18.96 14.24 4.11
CA GLN A 2 -18.68 12.86 3.70
C GLN A 2 -17.37 12.90 2.90
N GLN A 3 -16.34 12.18 3.34
CA GLN A 3 -15.15 11.96 2.52
C GLN A 3 -15.53 10.94 1.44
N GLU A 4 -15.41 11.32 0.18
CA GLU A 4 -15.51 10.36 -0.91
C GLU A 4 -14.38 9.32 -0.77
N PRO A 5 -14.66 8.02 -0.99
CA PRO A 5 -13.64 6.99 -0.89
C PRO A 5 -12.55 7.24 -1.93
N LEU A 6 -11.28 7.16 -1.49
CA LEU A 6 -10.11 7.42 -2.34
C LEU A 6 -9.95 6.42 -3.51
N PHE A 7 -10.62 5.27 -3.43
CA PHE A 7 -10.63 4.25 -4.46
C PHE A 7 -12.05 3.72 -4.66
N SER A 8 -12.47 3.56 -5.92
CA SER A 8 -13.67 2.79 -6.27
C SER A 8 -13.33 1.32 -6.61
N GLY A 9 -14.36 0.48 -6.74
CA GLY A 9 -14.20 -0.91 -7.18
C GLY A 9 -13.81 -1.89 -6.06
N LYS A 10 -12.86 -2.80 -6.34
CA LYS A 10 -12.35 -3.84 -5.41
C LYS A 10 -10.84 -3.69 -5.17
N PRO A 11 -10.41 -2.68 -4.39
CA PRO A 11 -9.00 -2.39 -4.19
C PRO A 11 -8.26 -3.59 -3.58
N GLN A 12 -6.98 -3.72 -3.93
CA GLN A 12 -6.08 -4.72 -3.37
C GLN A 12 -4.97 -4.03 -2.58
N LEU A 13 -4.94 -4.27 -1.26
CA LEU A 13 -3.82 -3.92 -0.40
C LEU A 13 -2.77 -5.02 -0.47
N ARG A 14 -1.55 -4.65 -0.87
CA ARG A 14 -0.37 -5.53 -0.92
C ARG A 14 0.61 -5.14 0.18
N VAL A 15 1.09 -6.14 0.90
CA VAL A 15 2.08 -6.02 1.98
C VAL A 15 3.11 -7.15 1.87
N HIS A 16 4.23 -7.08 2.60
CA HIS A 16 5.16 -8.21 2.65
C HIS A 16 4.47 -9.45 3.26
N PRO A 17 4.75 -10.69 2.77
CA PRO A 17 4.09 -11.91 3.28
C PRO A 17 4.21 -12.11 4.79
N ASP A 18 5.34 -11.76 5.39
CA ASP A 18 5.57 -11.88 6.83
C ASP A 18 4.73 -10.88 7.65
N ASP A 19 4.31 -9.77 7.05
CA ASP A 19 3.45 -8.77 7.68
C ASP A 19 1.96 -9.10 7.49
N LEU A 20 1.62 -10.00 6.55
CA LEU A 20 0.26 -10.27 6.11
C LEU A 20 -0.65 -10.74 7.26
N GLN A 21 -0.18 -11.69 8.06
CA GLN A 21 -0.98 -12.22 9.17
C GLN A 21 -1.35 -11.12 10.17
N ARG A 22 -0.38 -10.28 10.55
CA ARG A 22 -0.60 -9.19 11.50
C ARG A 22 -1.59 -8.15 10.94
N VAL A 23 -1.50 -7.85 9.64
CA VAL A 23 -2.41 -6.90 8.98
C VAL A 23 -3.82 -7.48 8.92
N GLU A 24 -3.98 -8.76 8.60
CA GLU A 24 -5.28 -9.43 8.58
C GLU A 24 -5.93 -9.43 9.98
N GLU A 25 -5.17 -9.77 11.02
CA GLU A 25 -5.65 -9.80 12.41
C GLU A 25 -6.16 -8.43 12.88
N MET A 26 -5.51 -7.32 12.48
CA MET A 26 -5.89 -5.98 12.93
C MET A 26 -6.90 -5.28 12.02
N LEU A 27 -6.81 -5.48 10.70
CA LEU A 27 -7.53 -4.68 9.70
C LEU A 27 -8.45 -5.52 8.79
N GLY A 28 -8.39 -6.86 8.83
CA GLY A 28 -9.13 -7.74 7.92
C GLY A 28 -10.64 -7.50 7.92
N ALA A 29 -11.23 -7.24 9.09
CA ALA A 29 -12.65 -6.89 9.21
C ALA A 29 -13.00 -5.58 8.48
N THR A 30 -12.17 -4.53 8.64
CA THR A 30 -12.36 -3.24 7.97
C THR A 30 -12.15 -3.34 6.47
N LEU A 31 -11.13 -4.09 6.03
CA LEU A 31 -10.87 -4.35 4.62
C LEU A 31 -12.07 -5.08 3.98
N SER A 32 -12.57 -6.13 4.65
CA SER A 32 -13.73 -6.90 4.18
C SER A 32 -15.00 -6.06 4.10
N LEU A 33 -15.26 -5.22 5.11
CA LEU A 33 -16.41 -4.30 5.15
C LEU A 33 -16.41 -3.35 3.94
N HIS A 34 -15.24 -2.93 3.49
CA HIS A 34 -15.08 -2.04 2.35
C HIS A 34 -14.83 -2.78 1.02
N GLY A 35 -14.84 -4.12 1.00
CA GLY A 35 -14.64 -4.92 -0.22
C GLY A 35 -13.19 -4.97 -0.71
N TRP A 36 -12.21 -4.68 0.15
CA TRP A 36 -10.79 -4.72 -0.16
C TRP A 36 -10.25 -6.14 -0.03
N ARG A 37 -9.26 -6.48 -0.86
CA ARG A 37 -8.50 -7.74 -0.76
C ARG A 37 -7.12 -7.48 -0.18
N LEU A 38 -6.71 -8.27 0.81
CA LEU A 38 -5.33 -8.29 1.30
C LEU A 38 -4.52 -9.35 0.54
N ARG A 39 -3.29 -9.03 0.15
CA ARG A 39 -2.39 -9.96 -0.54
C ARG A 39 -0.93 -9.78 -0.11
N GLY A 40 -0.21 -10.88 -0.02
CA GLY A 40 1.25 -10.88 0.17
C GLY A 40 1.97 -10.61 -1.14
N ASP A 41 2.97 -9.74 -1.10
CA ASP A 41 3.84 -9.38 -2.23
C ASP A 41 5.30 -9.38 -1.75
N PRO A 42 6.10 -10.41 -2.08
CA PRO A 42 7.47 -10.54 -1.61
C PRO A 42 8.42 -9.48 -2.20
N THR A 43 7.97 -8.66 -3.14
CA THR A 43 8.76 -7.54 -3.68
C THR A 43 8.72 -6.30 -2.77
N LEU A 44 7.80 -6.25 -1.81
CA LEU A 44 7.68 -5.14 -0.87
C LEU A 44 8.59 -5.36 0.33
N HIS A 45 9.32 -4.32 0.73
CA HIS A 45 10.03 -4.34 2.01
C HIS A 45 9.02 -4.24 3.16
N HIS A 46 9.37 -4.83 4.32
CA HIS A 46 8.56 -4.75 5.54
C HIS A 46 8.17 -3.31 5.89
N GLY A 47 6.94 -3.13 6.38
CA GLY A 47 6.40 -1.81 6.72
C GLY A 47 6.12 -0.91 5.50
N GLY A 48 6.22 -1.44 4.29
CA GLY A 48 5.72 -0.85 3.05
C GLY A 48 4.44 -1.52 2.58
N CYS A 49 3.60 -0.77 1.87
CA CYS A 49 2.43 -1.33 1.21
C CYS A 49 2.15 -0.65 -0.13
N LYS A 50 1.37 -1.32 -0.97
CA LYS A 50 0.80 -0.74 -2.20
C LYS A 50 -0.68 -1.03 -2.26
N VAL A 51 -1.48 -0.06 -2.68
CA VAL A 51 -2.89 -0.25 -3.00
C VAL A 51 -3.05 -0.18 -4.50
N SER A 52 -3.75 -1.15 -5.08
CA SER A 52 -4.10 -1.16 -6.50
C SER A 52 -5.60 -1.23 -6.68
N ALA A 53 -6.15 -0.32 -7.47
CA ALA A 53 -7.57 -0.25 -7.85
C ALA A 53 -7.70 0.06 -9.34
N ASP A 54 -8.92 -0.03 -9.87
CA ASP A 54 -9.17 0.19 -11.30
C ASP A 54 -8.84 1.63 -11.74
N GLU A 55 -8.98 2.60 -10.84
CA GLU A 55 -8.72 4.02 -11.08
C GLU A 55 -7.26 4.44 -10.84
N GLY A 56 -6.44 3.56 -10.25
CA GLY A 56 -5.03 3.84 -10.02
C GLY A 56 -4.40 3.09 -8.85
N ASP A 57 -3.14 3.42 -8.62
CA ASP A 57 -2.30 2.84 -7.57
C ASP A 57 -1.91 3.91 -6.55
N LEU A 58 -1.80 3.50 -5.29
CA LEU A 58 -1.10 4.27 -4.25
C LEU A 58 0.11 3.47 -3.76
N ASP A 59 1.27 4.10 -3.87
CA ASP A 59 2.54 3.52 -3.50
C ASP A 59 3.05 4.11 -2.18
N ALA A 60 2.88 3.34 -1.10
CA ALA A 60 3.45 3.63 0.21
C ALA A 60 4.58 2.64 0.55
N SER A 61 5.26 2.10 -0.47
CA SER A 61 6.37 1.18 -0.27
C SER A 61 7.60 1.92 0.29
N VAL A 62 8.39 1.21 1.11
CA VAL A 62 9.66 1.74 1.64
C VAL A 62 10.61 2.11 0.51
N ALA A 63 10.63 1.31 -0.58
CA ALA A 63 11.47 1.55 -1.74
C ALA A 63 11.19 2.92 -2.38
N THR A 64 9.91 3.25 -2.63
CA THR A 64 9.51 4.55 -3.19
C THR A 64 9.84 5.69 -2.24
N ARG A 65 9.58 5.54 -0.93
CA ARG A 65 9.98 6.56 0.06
C ARG A 65 11.49 6.79 0.09
N TRP A 66 12.28 5.73 0.00
CA TRP A 66 13.73 5.82 -0.03
C TRP A 66 14.24 6.53 -1.30
N GLN A 67 13.65 6.22 -2.45
CA GLN A 67 13.98 6.89 -3.70
C GLN A 67 13.73 8.40 -3.62
N GLU A 68 12.60 8.82 -3.05
CA GLU A 68 12.31 10.25 -2.85
C GLU A 68 13.28 10.91 -1.86
N LEU A 69 13.70 10.20 -0.80
CA LEU A 69 14.75 10.67 0.10
C LEU A 69 16.09 10.87 -0.63
N CYS A 70 16.50 9.90 -1.46
CA CYS A 70 17.71 10.02 -2.27
C CYS A 70 17.63 11.20 -3.26
N ARG A 71 16.49 11.35 -3.95
CA ARG A 71 16.23 12.47 -4.86
C ARG A 71 16.34 13.81 -4.14
N LEU A 72 15.77 13.90 -2.94
CA LEU A 72 15.82 15.10 -2.10
C LEU A 72 17.26 15.41 -1.65
N ALA A 73 18.01 14.38 -1.23
CA ALA A 73 19.35 14.53 -0.70
C ALA A 73 20.41 14.86 -1.78
N ALA A 74 20.20 14.44 -3.03
CA ALA A 74 21.12 14.68 -4.14
C ALA A 74 20.37 15.10 -5.42
N PRO A 75 19.97 16.38 -5.54
CA PRO A 75 19.29 16.88 -6.73
C PRO A 75 20.21 16.78 -7.97
N GLY A 76 19.83 15.95 -8.95
CA GLY A 76 20.50 15.83 -10.26
C GLY A 76 21.39 14.60 -10.47
N VAL A 77 21.43 13.64 -9.54
CA VAL A 77 22.26 12.41 -9.65
C VAL A 77 21.44 11.15 -10.02
N LEU A 78 20.12 11.28 -10.19
CA LEU A 78 19.21 10.20 -10.63
C LEU A 78 18.53 10.56 -11.95
#